data_AF-A0A973PY24-F1
#
_entry.id   AF-A0A973PY24-F1
#
_cell.length_a   1.000
_cell.length_b   1.000
_cell.length_c   1.000
_cell.angle_alpha   90.00
_cell.angle_beta   90.00
_cell.angle_gamma   90.00
#
_symmetry.space_group_name_H-M   'P 1'
#
loop_
_entity.id
_entity.type
_entity.pdbx_description
1 polymer ?
#
loop_
_entity_poly.entity_id
_entity_poly.type
_entity_poly.pdbx_seq_one_letter_code
_entity_poly.pdbx_strand_id
1 'polypeptide(L)'
;RDFMRGAWREFGYVHLIRSAASVSPAELRKAHRLGTAKMFINTRARMSEELYHQPVHPLPRGRHRLVGAARGAVPVKDAYGSYPIRALLCHGGFWKSAVDTLLTHVDLVVIDLSGYRRENEGTRFELQRVIDRVPVHRFVLLTDASGDRAFLEAQIREAWSHMAHGSPNAGSGSRRIVVAQTSDHGRYWSVRLGLDVAAQTRPLLVHLHNRLTRAESR
;
A
#
# COMPACT_ATOMS: atom_id res chain seq x y z
N ARG A 1 -12.03 4.46 -0.47
CA ARG A 1 -10.83 3.59 -0.38
C ARG A 1 -11.31 2.15 -0.30
N ASP A 2 -11.43 1.51 -1.45
CA ASP A 2 -12.00 0.15 -1.55
C ASP A 2 -10.99 -0.93 -1.16
N PHE A 3 -9.70 -0.60 -1.06
CA PHE A 3 -8.68 -1.43 -0.42
C PHE A 3 -9.16 -2.04 0.90
N MET A 4 -9.84 -1.26 1.74
CA MET A 4 -10.35 -1.68 3.06
C MET A 4 -11.36 -2.85 3.01
N ARG A 5 -11.96 -3.06 1.83
CA ARG A 5 -12.97 -4.08 1.53
C ARG A 5 -12.40 -5.28 0.75
N GLY A 6 -11.12 -5.21 0.36
CA GLY A 6 -10.49 -6.19 -0.51
C GLY A 6 -10.06 -7.48 0.21
N ALA A 7 -9.82 -8.52 -0.59
CA ALA A 7 -9.59 -9.89 -0.12
C ALA A 7 -8.26 -10.11 0.62
N TRP A 8 -7.31 -9.16 0.61
CA TRP A 8 -6.03 -9.27 1.34
C TRP A 8 -6.20 -9.59 2.83
N ARG A 9 -7.31 -9.15 3.43
CA ARG A 9 -7.66 -9.49 4.82
C ARG A 9 -7.92 -10.98 5.03
N GLU A 10 -8.23 -11.76 3.99
CA GLU A 10 -8.40 -13.22 4.09
C GLU A 10 -7.05 -13.95 4.20
N PHE A 11 -5.96 -13.32 3.74
CA PHE A 11 -4.63 -13.93 3.63
C PHE A 11 -3.67 -13.56 4.77
N GLY A 12 -3.92 -12.47 5.50
CA GLY A 12 -3.09 -12.08 6.63
C GLY A 12 -3.47 -10.74 7.24
N TYR A 13 -2.70 -10.32 8.24
CA TYR A 13 -2.91 -9.04 8.89
C TYR A 13 -2.63 -7.85 7.97
N VAL A 14 -3.41 -6.77 8.14
CA VAL A 14 -3.23 -5.54 7.37
C VAL A 14 -2.88 -4.40 8.32
N HIS A 15 -1.63 -3.94 8.23
CA HIS A 15 -1.15 -2.73 8.88
C HIS A 15 -1.37 -1.53 7.96
N LEU A 16 -1.90 -0.44 8.51
CA LEU A 16 -2.08 0.82 7.80
C LEU A 16 -1.40 1.95 8.54
N ILE A 17 -0.42 2.59 7.92
CA ILE A 17 0.09 3.86 8.45
C ILE A 17 -0.92 4.96 8.14
N ARG A 18 -1.26 5.76 9.14
CA ARG A 18 -2.13 6.94 9.02
C ARG A 18 -1.41 8.15 9.57
N SER A 19 -1.39 9.24 8.79
CA SER A 19 -1.01 10.56 9.29
C SER A 19 -1.98 11.04 10.36
N ALA A 20 -1.50 11.76 11.37
CA ALA A 20 -2.32 12.45 12.37
C ALA A 20 -3.38 13.37 11.74
N ALA A 21 -3.12 13.98 10.58
CA ALA A 21 -4.09 14.79 9.83
C ALA A 21 -5.30 13.99 9.28
N SER A 22 -5.21 12.66 9.27
CA SER A 22 -6.32 11.78 8.87
C SER A 22 -7.29 11.45 10.01
N VAL A 23 -6.98 11.84 11.25
CA VAL A 23 -7.83 11.61 12.43
C VAL A 23 -9.16 12.36 12.30
N SER A 24 -10.27 11.66 12.53
CA SER A 24 -11.60 12.27 12.54
C SER A 24 -11.93 12.91 13.90
N PRO A 25 -12.84 13.91 13.96
CA PRO A 25 -13.27 14.51 15.23
C PRO A 25 -13.86 13.51 16.23
N ALA A 26 -14.46 12.41 15.75
CA ALA A 26 -14.98 11.35 16.62
C ALA A 26 -13.85 10.51 17.27
N GLU A 27 -12.79 10.20 16.51
CA GLU A 27 -11.59 9.55 17.04
C GLU A 27 -10.88 10.46 18.05
N LEU A 28 -10.75 11.76 17.76
CA LEU A 28 -10.16 12.74 18.67
C LEU A 28 -10.96 12.87 19.98
N ARG A 29 -12.30 12.96 19.91
CA ARG A 29 -13.17 12.95 21.12
C ARG A 29 -13.10 11.64 21.90
N LYS A 30 -12.82 10.50 21.26
CA LYS A 30 -12.55 9.24 21.97
C LYS A 30 -11.18 9.30 22.66
N ALA A 31 -10.16 9.83 22.00
CA ALA A 31 -8.81 9.97 22.55
C ALA A 31 -8.73 10.95 23.73
N HIS A 32 -9.45 12.09 23.71
CA HIS A 32 -9.52 12.98 24.87
C HIS A 32 -10.05 12.31 26.14
N ARG A 33 -10.93 11.31 26.00
CA ARG A 33 -11.46 10.52 27.15
C ARG A 33 -10.53 9.40 27.62
N LEU A 34 -9.49 9.05 26.84
CA LEU A 34 -8.59 7.92 27.10
C LEU A 34 -7.10 8.32 27.20
N GLY A 35 -6.79 9.60 27.00
CA GLY A 35 -5.44 10.16 26.87
C GLY A 35 -4.97 10.20 25.40
N THR A 36 -4.83 11.42 24.86
CA THR A 36 -4.37 11.65 23.47
C THR A 36 -2.93 11.18 23.23
N ALA A 37 -2.08 11.19 24.26
CA ALA A 37 -0.71 10.67 24.17
C ALA A 37 -0.63 9.17 23.82
N LYS A 38 -1.66 8.38 24.17
CA LYS A 38 -1.77 6.95 23.82
C LYS A 38 -2.35 6.69 22.44
N MET A 39 -2.81 7.73 21.74
CA MET A 39 -3.40 7.63 20.40
C MET A 39 -2.34 7.55 19.29
N PHE A 40 -1.17 8.14 19.53
CA PHE A 40 -0.16 8.35 18.49
C PHE A 40 1.13 7.57 18.77
N ILE A 41 1.64 6.95 17.71
CA ILE A 41 2.97 6.33 17.70
C ILE A 41 3.99 7.40 17.31
N ASN A 42 4.92 7.65 18.20
CA ASN A 42 5.99 8.64 18.08
C ASN A 42 7.39 8.09 18.44
N THR A 43 7.48 6.83 18.88
CA THR A 43 8.72 6.16 19.28
C THR A 43 8.75 4.72 18.78
N ARG A 44 9.97 4.18 18.60
CA ARG A 44 10.18 2.78 18.19
C ARG A 44 9.67 1.78 19.22
N ALA A 45 9.85 2.08 20.51
CA ALA A 45 9.32 1.25 21.60
C ALA A 45 7.80 1.11 21.52
N ARG A 46 7.07 2.23 21.33
CA ARG A 46 5.61 2.18 21.17
C ARG A 46 5.20 1.45 19.88
N MET A 47 5.94 1.62 18.78
CA MET A 47 5.70 0.86 17.55
C MET A 47 5.81 -0.65 17.78
N SER A 48 6.87 -1.11 18.46
CA SER A 48 7.08 -2.53 18.78
C SER A 48 6.01 -3.06 19.75
N GLU A 49 5.64 -2.31 20.78
CA GLU A 49 4.54 -2.65 21.71
C GLU A 49 3.21 -2.81 20.96
N GLU A 50 2.88 -1.87 20.06
CA GLU A 50 1.68 -1.96 19.23
C GLU A 50 1.74 -3.22 18.34
N LEU A 51 2.83 -3.46 17.61
CA LEU A 51 2.97 -4.67 16.78
C LEU A 51 2.87 -5.97 17.59
N TYR A 52 3.41 -6.01 18.81
CA TYR A 52 3.33 -7.19 19.68
C TYR A 52 1.90 -7.50 20.15
N HIS A 53 1.11 -6.48 20.53
CA HIS A 53 -0.28 -6.64 20.98
C HIS A 53 -1.30 -6.79 19.83
N GLN A 54 -0.87 -7.38 18.72
CA GLN A 54 -1.74 -7.62 17.58
C GLN A 54 -2.74 -8.76 17.85
N PRO A 55 -4.04 -8.57 17.59
CA PRO A 55 -5.03 -9.65 17.76
C PRO A 55 -4.72 -10.79 16.78
N VAL A 56 -4.41 -11.97 17.30
CA VAL A 56 -3.92 -13.13 16.52
C VAL A 56 -5.04 -13.87 15.77
N HIS A 57 -6.31 -13.54 16.05
CA HIS A 57 -7.45 -14.28 15.53
C HIS A 57 -8.18 -13.53 14.41
N PRO A 58 -8.54 -14.21 13.30
CA PRO A 58 -9.39 -13.64 12.28
C PRO A 58 -10.80 -13.38 12.83
N LEU A 59 -11.45 -12.33 12.32
CA LEU A 59 -12.87 -12.12 12.52
C LEU A 59 -13.66 -13.27 11.87
N PRO A 60 -14.74 -13.75 12.50
CA PRO A 60 -15.55 -14.83 11.95
C PRO A 60 -16.24 -14.41 10.65
N ARG A 61 -16.75 -15.36 9.87
CA ARG A 61 -17.59 -15.06 8.70
C ARG A 61 -18.77 -14.15 9.07
N GLY A 62 -19.10 -13.16 8.23
CA GLY A 62 -20.27 -12.31 8.45
C GLY A 62 -20.09 -10.85 8.04
N ARG A 63 -20.93 -9.98 8.61
CA ARG A 63 -20.87 -8.52 8.39
C ARG A 63 -20.15 -7.85 9.56
N HIS A 64 -19.11 -7.08 9.27
CA HIS A 64 -18.34 -6.33 10.28
C HIS A 64 -18.31 -4.84 9.99
N ARG A 65 -17.91 -4.05 10.97
CA ARG A 65 -17.66 -2.61 10.83
C ARG A 65 -16.24 -2.30 11.28
N LEU A 66 -15.35 -2.04 10.33
CA LEU A 66 -13.97 -1.68 10.62
C LEU A 66 -13.91 -0.22 11.09
N VAL A 67 -13.52 -0.01 12.35
CA VAL A 67 -13.43 1.31 12.99
C VAL A 67 -11.97 1.71 13.14
N GLY A 68 -11.64 3.00 12.99
CA GLY A 68 -10.27 3.51 13.09
C GLY A 68 -9.39 3.19 11.86
N ALA A 69 -9.96 2.50 10.87
CA ALA A 69 -9.24 2.06 9.68
C ALA A 69 -9.31 3.11 8.54
N ALA A 70 -10.34 3.97 8.56
CA ALA A 70 -10.51 5.13 7.70
C ALA A 70 -11.27 6.23 8.47
N ARG A 71 -11.65 7.34 7.82
CA ARG A 71 -12.62 8.30 8.38
C ARG A 71 -13.99 7.60 8.49
N GLY A 72 -14.44 7.36 9.72
CA GLY A 72 -15.69 6.66 10.01
C GLY A 72 -15.53 5.13 10.06
N ALA A 73 -16.67 4.42 10.07
CA ALA A 73 -16.71 2.96 10.11
C ALA A 73 -16.92 2.39 8.70
N VAL A 74 -16.02 1.52 8.23
CA VAL A 74 -16.15 0.84 6.94
C VAL A 74 -16.93 -0.47 7.12
N PRO A 75 -18.15 -0.61 6.57
CA PRO A 75 -18.86 -1.88 6.60
C PRO A 75 -18.20 -2.88 5.64
N VAL A 76 -18.01 -4.12 6.06
CA VAL A 76 -17.41 -5.20 5.25
C VAL A 76 -18.25 -6.48 5.37
N LYS A 77 -18.18 -7.35 4.36
CA LYS A 77 -18.85 -8.67 4.34
C LYS A 77 -17.77 -9.73 4.09
N ASP A 78 -17.32 -10.34 5.16
CA ASP A 78 -16.20 -11.28 5.15
C ASP A 78 -16.80 -12.68 4.96
N ALA A 79 -16.80 -13.18 3.73
CA ALA A 79 -17.51 -14.42 3.37
C ALA A 79 -16.88 -15.65 4.06
N TYR A 80 -15.55 -15.66 4.16
CA TYR A 80 -14.76 -16.76 4.73
C TYR A 80 -14.20 -16.44 6.13
N GLY A 81 -14.58 -15.29 6.70
CA GLY A 81 -13.85 -14.68 7.82
C GLY A 81 -12.60 -13.95 7.31
N SER A 82 -11.99 -13.08 8.13
CA SER A 82 -10.80 -12.34 7.72
C SER A 82 -10.10 -11.63 8.88
N TYR A 83 -8.80 -11.38 8.75
CA TYR A 83 -7.99 -10.70 9.75
C TYR A 83 -8.43 -9.23 9.99
N PRO A 84 -8.23 -8.73 11.22
CA PRO A 84 -8.51 -7.33 11.55
C PRO A 84 -7.52 -6.39 10.86
N ILE A 85 -8.00 -5.22 10.44
CA ILE A 85 -7.13 -4.12 10.00
C ILE A 85 -6.68 -3.33 11.24
N ARG A 86 -5.37 -3.06 11.35
CA ARG A 86 -4.77 -2.22 12.38
C ARG A 86 -4.24 -0.92 11.77
N ALA A 87 -4.84 0.20 12.14
CA ALA A 87 -4.30 1.52 11.82
C ALA A 87 -3.28 1.96 12.87
N LEU A 88 -2.11 2.37 12.40
CA LEU A 88 -0.99 2.88 13.16
C LEU A 88 -0.92 4.40 12.93
N LEU A 89 -1.50 5.16 13.86
CA LEU A 89 -1.56 6.62 13.80
C LEU A 89 -0.21 7.21 14.19
N CYS A 90 0.53 7.72 13.22
CA CYS A 90 1.85 8.30 13.45
C CYS A 90 1.76 9.82 13.62
N HIS A 91 2.55 10.37 14.55
CA HIS A 91 2.62 11.82 14.80
C HIS A 91 4.01 12.40 14.45
N GLY A 92 4.02 13.66 13.99
CA GLY A 92 5.25 14.36 13.59
C GLY A 92 6.01 13.61 12.49
N GLY A 93 7.35 13.64 12.55
CA GLY A 93 8.21 12.95 11.58
C GLY A 93 8.29 11.42 11.73
N PHE A 94 7.71 10.83 12.79
CA PHE A 94 7.92 9.41 13.12
C PHE A 94 7.37 8.43 12.06
N TRP A 95 6.40 8.85 11.23
CA TRP A 95 5.82 8.01 10.19
C TRP A 95 6.86 7.41 9.25
N LYS A 96 7.96 8.11 8.96
CA LYS A 96 9.08 7.59 8.15
C LYS A 96 9.75 6.38 8.80
N SER A 97 10.01 6.46 10.11
CA SER A 97 10.55 5.34 10.90
C SER A 97 9.53 4.21 11.09
N ALA A 98 8.23 4.53 11.11
CA ALA A 98 7.17 3.53 11.13
C ALA A 98 7.10 2.75 9.80
N VAL A 99 7.23 3.42 8.65
CA VAL A 99 7.38 2.78 7.33
C VAL A 99 8.57 1.84 7.34
N ASP A 100 9.78 2.33 7.68
CA ASP A 100 10.99 1.51 7.73
C ASP A 100 10.85 0.29 8.64
N THR A 101 10.10 0.42 9.75
CA THR A 101 9.81 -0.69 10.68
C THR A 101 8.84 -1.69 10.05
N LEU A 102 7.72 -1.25 9.45
CA LEU A 102 6.78 -2.19 8.81
C LEU A 102 7.43 -2.97 7.66
N LEU A 103 8.26 -2.32 6.84
CA LEU A 103 8.95 -2.97 5.71
C LEU A 103 9.90 -4.10 6.13
N THR A 104 10.22 -4.26 7.42
CA THR A 104 11.00 -5.41 7.95
C THR A 104 10.14 -6.46 8.67
N HIS A 105 8.83 -6.25 8.81
CA HIS A 105 7.91 -7.12 9.56
C HIS A 105 6.78 -7.71 8.72
N VAL A 106 6.63 -7.33 7.44
CA VAL A 106 5.55 -7.80 6.56
C VAL A 106 6.09 -8.60 5.37
N ASP A 107 5.37 -9.66 5.01
CA ASP A 107 5.72 -10.50 3.85
C ASP A 107 5.40 -9.83 2.51
N LEU A 108 4.35 -9.01 2.48
CA LEU A 108 3.85 -8.32 1.29
C LEU A 108 3.51 -6.86 1.62
N VAL A 109 3.76 -5.97 0.67
CA VAL A 109 3.47 -4.53 0.78
C VAL A 109 2.47 -4.11 -0.29
N VAL A 110 1.45 -3.35 0.11
CA VAL A 110 0.52 -2.71 -0.84
C VAL A 110 0.55 -1.21 -0.60
N ILE A 111 0.97 -0.45 -1.61
CA ILE A 111 0.99 1.02 -1.54
C ILE A 111 -0.28 1.57 -2.20
N ASP A 112 -1.08 2.31 -1.43
CA ASP A 112 -2.28 3.00 -1.93
C ASP A 112 -1.90 4.35 -2.55
N LEU A 113 -1.73 4.36 -3.87
CA LEU A 113 -1.45 5.56 -4.69
C LEU A 113 -2.74 6.13 -5.32
N SER A 114 -3.93 5.78 -4.83
CA SER A 114 -5.17 6.42 -5.25
C SER A 114 -5.13 7.92 -4.94
N GLY A 115 -5.39 8.74 -5.95
CA GLY A 115 -5.29 10.19 -5.89
C GLY A 115 -3.85 10.73 -5.88
N TYR A 116 -2.82 9.92 -6.16
CA TYR A 116 -1.43 10.36 -6.14
C TYR A 116 -1.13 11.41 -7.21
N ARG A 117 -0.68 12.59 -6.75
CA ARG A 117 -0.36 13.78 -7.53
C ARG A 117 0.92 14.42 -6.98
N ARG A 118 1.40 15.50 -7.63
CA ARG A 118 2.66 16.19 -7.28
C ARG A 118 2.68 16.72 -5.85
N GLU A 119 1.52 17.03 -5.29
CA GLU A 119 1.37 17.60 -3.94
C GLU A 119 1.51 16.53 -2.82
N ASN A 120 1.66 15.25 -3.17
CA ASN A 120 1.72 14.14 -2.21
C ASN A 120 3.16 13.68 -1.90
N GLU A 121 4.04 14.61 -1.52
CA GLU A 121 5.47 14.33 -1.25
C GLU A 121 5.73 13.14 -0.29
N GLY A 122 4.84 12.94 0.69
CA GLY A 122 4.94 11.82 1.63
C GLY A 122 4.90 10.45 0.95
N THR A 123 4.15 10.31 -0.13
CA THR A 123 3.98 9.06 -0.88
C THR A 123 5.18 8.77 -1.80
N ARG A 124 5.93 9.79 -2.24
CA ARG A 124 7.24 9.60 -2.93
C ARG A 124 8.24 8.91 -2.01
N PHE A 125 8.24 9.23 -0.70
CA PHE A 125 9.09 8.54 0.28
C PHE A 125 8.70 7.06 0.46
N GLU A 126 7.40 6.75 0.55
CA GLU A 126 6.91 5.37 0.66
C GLU A 126 7.30 4.54 -0.57
N LEU A 127 7.10 5.09 -1.78
CA LEU A 127 7.50 4.45 -3.04
C LEU A 127 9.02 4.17 -3.10
N GLN A 128 9.85 5.16 -2.76
CA GLN A 128 11.31 4.98 -2.73
C GLN A 128 11.71 3.89 -1.74
N ARG A 129 11.18 3.91 -0.51
CA ARG A 129 11.56 2.94 0.54
C ARG A 129 11.14 1.51 0.23
N VAL A 130 10.04 1.32 -0.49
CA VAL A 130 9.64 -0.01 -0.97
C VAL A 130 10.58 -0.50 -2.07
N ILE A 131 10.93 0.34 -3.05
CA ILE A 131 11.91 0.00 -4.10
C ILE A 131 13.31 -0.28 -3.51
N ASP A 132 13.72 0.45 -2.47
CA ASP A 132 15.01 0.30 -1.80
C ASP A 132 15.13 -0.98 -0.96
N ARG A 133 14.03 -1.54 -0.46
CA ARG A 133 14.05 -2.54 0.63
C ARG A 133 13.26 -3.82 0.37
N VAL A 134 12.30 -3.81 -0.55
CA VAL A 134 11.36 -4.91 -0.77
C VAL A 134 11.54 -5.51 -2.16
N PRO A 135 11.75 -6.83 -2.31
CA PRO A 135 11.82 -7.47 -3.62
C PRO A 135 10.55 -7.17 -4.45
N VAL A 136 10.71 -6.89 -5.75
CA VAL A 136 9.62 -6.40 -6.62
C VAL A 136 8.38 -7.31 -6.66
N HIS A 137 8.57 -8.63 -6.49
CA HIS A 137 7.50 -9.61 -6.45
C HIS A 137 6.71 -9.64 -5.12
N ARG A 138 7.15 -8.88 -4.11
CA ARG A 138 6.51 -8.76 -2.79
C ARG A 138 5.77 -7.44 -2.60
N PHE A 139 5.64 -6.59 -3.62
CA PHE A 139 4.84 -5.39 -3.51
C PHE A 139 3.91 -5.13 -4.71
N VAL A 140 2.79 -4.48 -4.43
CA VAL A 140 1.79 -4.07 -5.41
C VAL A 140 1.48 -2.58 -5.21
N LEU A 141 1.44 -1.84 -6.31
CA LEU A 141 0.99 -0.45 -6.32
C LEU A 141 -0.49 -0.40 -6.69
N LEU A 142 -1.32 0.25 -5.87
CA LEU A 142 -2.72 0.48 -6.17
C LEU A 142 -2.92 1.88 -6.73
N THR A 143 -3.73 2.01 -7.77
CA THR A 143 -4.17 3.29 -8.32
C THR A 143 -5.70 3.28 -8.51
N ASP A 144 -6.32 4.45 -8.60
CA ASP A 144 -7.71 4.57 -9.02
C ASP A 144 -7.81 4.86 -10.54
N ALA A 145 -9.03 5.02 -11.06
CA ALA A 145 -9.31 5.28 -12.47
C ALA A 145 -9.00 6.73 -12.93
N SER A 146 -8.82 7.66 -11.99
CA SER A 146 -8.66 9.11 -12.22
C SER A 146 -7.21 9.61 -12.07
N GLY A 147 -6.30 8.76 -11.60
CA GLY A 147 -4.89 9.08 -11.42
C GLY A 147 -4.13 9.32 -12.74
N ASP A 148 -3.17 10.25 -12.71
CA ASP A 148 -2.25 10.47 -13.84
C ASP A 148 -1.26 9.31 -13.93
N ARG A 149 -1.57 8.39 -14.87
CA ARG A 149 -0.74 7.22 -15.15
C ARG A 149 0.66 7.59 -15.64
N ALA A 150 0.81 8.64 -16.45
CA ALA A 150 2.11 9.03 -16.99
C ALA A 150 3.00 9.61 -15.89
N PHE A 151 2.43 10.42 -14.99
CA PHE A 151 3.09 10.86 -13.77
C PHE A 151 3.49 9.69 -12.87
N LEU A 152 2.59 8.72 -12.64
CA LEU A 152 2.91 7.53 -11.83
C LEU A 152 4.06 6.72 -12.43
N GLU A 153 4.04 6.43 -13.74
CA GLU A 153 5.12 5.72 -14.41
C GLU A 153 6.46 6.49 -14.35
N ALA A 154 6.43 7.82 -14.48
CA ALA A 154 7.61 8.66 -14.31
C ALA A 154 8.17 8.61 -12.89
N GLN A 155 7.31 8.69 -11.86
CA GLN A 155 7.71 8.60 -10.45
C GLN A 155 8.28 7.23 -10.07
N ILE A 156 7.74 6.14 -10.63
CA ILE A 156 8.30 4.80 -10.45
C ILE A 156 9.69 4.70 -11.09
N ARG A 157 9.86 5.20 -12.32
CA ARG A 157 11.17 5.22 -13.00
C ARG A 157 12.20 6.07 -12.26
N GLU A 158 11.79 7.22 -11.74
CA GLU A 158 12.63 8.11 -10.93
C GLU A 158 13.07 7.44 -9.63
N ALA A 159 12.16 6.78 -8.91
CA ALA A 159 12.50 6.07 -7.69
C ALA A 159 13.41 4.86 -7.96
N TRP A 160 13.20 4.18 -9.09
CA TRP A 160 14.08 3.10 -9.55
C TRP A 160 15.48 3.60 -9.98
N SER A 161 15.59 4.80 -10.55
CA SER A 161 16.90 5.36 -10.91
C SER A 161 17.71 5.84 -9.71
N HIS A 162 17.03 6.20 -8.61
CA HIS A 162 17.65 6.59 -7.33
C HIS A 162 17.67 5.46 -6.29
N MET A 163 17.38 4.23 -6.71
CA MET A 163 17.35 3.04 -5.86
C MET A 163 18.65 2.85 -5.09
N ALA A 164 18.54 2.58 -3.79
CA ALA A 164 19.68 2.32 -2.92
C ALA A 164 20.56 1.16 -3.45
N HIS A 165 21.88 1.31 -3.37
CA HIS A 165 22.85 0.31 -3.86
C HIS A 165 22.64 -1.09 -3.26
N GLY A 166 22.19 -1.17 -2.00
CA GLY A 166 21.87 -2.43 -1.32
C GLY A 166 20.46 -2.97 -1.56
N SER A 167 19.70 -2.44 -2.52
CA SER A 167 18.33 -2.88 -2.78
C SER A 167 18.27 -4.33 -3.30
N PRO A 168 17.29 -5.14 -2.86
CA PRO A 168 17.02 -6.46 -3.44
C PRO A 168 16.61 -6.41 -4.93
N ASN A 169 16.32 -5.21 -5.44
CA ASN A 169 15.95 -4.97 -6.84
C ASN A 169 17.14 -4.52 -7.72
N ALA A 170 18.32 -4.30 -7.14
CA ALA A 170 19.54 -3.97 -7.86
C ALA A 170 20.10 -5.14 -8.70
N GLY A 171 21.10 -4.83 -9.53
CA GLY A 171 21.74 -5.78 -10.45
C GLY A 171 21.08 -5.87 -11.83
N SER A 172 21.75 -6.52 -12.78
CA SER A 172 21.31 -6.59 -14.18
C SER A 172 20.07 -7.48 -14.38
N GLY A 173 19.04 -6.94 -15.02
CA GLY A 173 17.88 -7.70 -15.47
C GLY A 173 16.62 -6.83 -15.59
N SER A 174 15.62 -7.33 -16.30
CA SER A 174 14.27 -6.76 -16.23
C SER A 174 13.60 -7.13 -14.90
N ARG A 175 12.78 -6.24 -14.38
CA ARG A 175 11.94 -6.42 -13.18
C ARG A 175 10.56 -5.88 -13.49
N ARG A 176 9.51 -6.58 -13.04
CA ARG A 176 8.13 -6.20 -13.29
C ARG A 176 7.46 -5.70 -12.02
N ILE A 177 7.09 -4.42 -11.98
CA ILE A 177 6.24 -3.85 -10.93
C ILE A 177 4.78 -4.10 -11.29
N VAL A 178 4.02 -4.67 -10.35
CA VAL A 178 2.57 -4.87 -10.51
C VAL A 178 1.83 -3.61 -10.10
N VAL A 179 1.10 -3.01 -11.05
CA VAL A 179 0.16 -1.92 -10.78
C VAL A 179 -1.27 -2.43 -10.99
N ALA A 180 -2.04 -2.49 -9.91
CA ALA A 180 -3.43 -2.90 -9.92
C ALA A 180 -4.35 -1.67 -9.76
N GLN A 181 -5.40 -1.59 -10.56
CA GLN A 181 -6.34 -0.47 -10.48
C GLN A 181 -7.59 -0.89 -9.69
N THR A 182 -7.94 -0.10 -8.68
CA THR A 182 -9.22 -0.21 -7.96
C THR A 182 -10.31 0.50 -8.76
N SER A 183 -11.42 -0.19 -9.00
CA SER A 183 -12.66 0.39 -9.53
C SER A 183 -13.58 0.83 -8.39
N ASP A 184 -14.37 1.90 -8.59
CA ASP A 184 -15.26 2.50 -7.57
C ASP A 184 -16.40 1.58 -7.06
N HIS A 185 -16.46 0.35 -7.56
CA HIS A 185 -17.53 -0.62 -7.31
C HIS A 185 -17.05 -1.84 -6.52
N GLY A 186 -15.82 -1.83 -5.99
CA GLY A 186 -15.33 -2.78 -4.98
C GLY A 186 -15.34 -4.26 -5.35
N ARG A 187 -15.47 -4.63 -6.64
CA ARG A 187 -15.56 -6.04 -7.09
C ARG A 187 -14.59 -6.46 -8.20
N TYR A 188 -13.91 -5.51 -8.85
CA TYR A 188 -12.94 -5.82 -9.89
C TYR A 188 -11.63 -5.09 -9.63
N TRP A 189 -10.63 -5.85 -9.19
CA TRP A 189 -9.24 -5.53 -9.47
C TRP A 189 -8.96 -5.93 -10.90
N SER A 190 -8.32 -5.04 -11.67
CA SER A 190 -7.63 -5.44 -12.89
C SER A 190 -6.16 -5.12 -12.70
N VAL A 191 -5.30 -6.14 -12.85
CA VAL A 191 -3.87 -5.91 -13.02
C VAL A 191 -3.73 -5.35 -14.43
N ARG A 192 -3.70 -4.01 -14.53
CA ARG A 192 -3.67 -3.34 -15.83
C ARG A 192 -2.26 -3.25 -16.40
N LEU A 193 -1.22 -3.33 -15.55
CA LEU A 193 0.16 -3.14 -15.95
C LEU A 193 1.13 -4.01 -15.15
N GLY A 194 1.98 -4.73 -15.88
CA GLY A 194 3.34 -4.98 -15.44
C GLY A 194 4.23 -3.89 -16.01
N LEU A 195 4.77 -3.02 -15.16
CA LEU A 195 5.77 -2.05 -15.61
C LEU A 195 7.15 -2.72 -15.57
N ASP A 196 7.69 -3.01 -16.75
CA ASP A 196 9.04 -3.55 -16.87
C ASP A 196 10.06 -2.40 -16.69
N VAL A 197 10.80 -2.46 -15.58
CA VAL A 197 11.87 -1.53 -15.19
C VAL A 197 13.21 -2.23 -15.30
N ALA A 198 14.09 -1.68 -16.13
CA ALA A 198 15.44 -2.20 -16.35
C ALA A 198 16.45 -1.51 -15.43
N ALA A 199 17.45 -2.27 -14.96
CA ALA A 199 18.63 -1.70 -14.31
C ALA A 199 19.47 -0.87 -15.30
N GLN A 200 20.19 0.13 -14.77
CA GLN A 200 20.95 1.09 -15.57
C GLN A 200 22.20 0.49 -16.23
N THR A 201 22.09 0.03 -17.48
CA THR A 201 23.21 0.02 -18.46
C THR A 201 22.69 0.04 -19.90
N ARG A 202 22.52 1.25 -20.45
CA ARG A 202 22.31 1.59 -21.88
C ARG A 202 21.12 0.95 -22.63
N PRO A 203 20.57 1.61 -23.67
CA PRO A 203 19.28 1.22 -24.23
C PRO A 203 19.40 0.00 -25.15
N LEU A 204 18.66 -1.06 -24.83
CA LEU A 204 18.20 -2.01 -25.84
C LEU A 204 16.73 -1.72 -26.13
N LEU A 205 16.46 -1.50 -27.42
CA LEU A 205 15.17 -1.18 -28.00
C LEU A 205 14.17 -2.32 -27.73
N VAL A 206 13.03 -2.03 -27.08
CA VAL A 206 11.89 -2.97 -27.09
C VAL A 206 10.63 -2.23 -27.56
N HIS A 207 10.09 -2.78 -28.64
CA HIS A 207 8.96 -2.28 -29.39
C HIS A 207 7.63 -2.54 -28.67
N LEU A 208 6.65 -1.66 -28.87
CA LEU A 208 5.25 -2.04 -28.71
C LEU A 208 4.89 -3.08 -29.78
N HIS A 209 4.33 -4.22 -29.38
CA HIS A 209 3.49 -4.97 -30.30
C HIS A 209 2.25 -5.58 -29.63
N ASN A 210 1.19 -5.60 -30.42
CA ASN A 210 -0.14 -6.08 -30.08
C ASN A 210 -0.44 -7.29 -31.01
N ARG A 211 -1.26 -8.24 -30.54
CA ARG A 211 -1.81 -9.41 -31.27
C ARG A 211 -0.89 -10.60 -31.57
N LEU A 212 -1.41 -11.80 -31.27
CA LEU A 212 -1.97 -12.73 -32.27
C LEU A 212 -3.38 -13.13 -31.74
N THR A 213 -4.54 -12.92 -32.37
CA THR A 213 -5.14 -13.45 -33.63
C THR A 213 -5.22 -14.99 -33.66
N ARG A 214 -6.31 -15.63 -34.15
CA ARG A 214 -7.21 -15.25 -35.25
C ARG A 214 -8.51 -16.09 -35.28
N ALA A 215 -9.62 -15.54 -35.80
CA ALA A 215 -10.82 -16.22 -36.38
C ALA A 215 -11.61 -17.19 -35.43
N GLU A 216 -12.89 -17.53 -35.54
CA GLU A 216 -14.02 -17.38 -36.49
C GLU A 216 -15.36 -17.27 -35.68
N SER A 217 -16.55 -16.90 -36.20
CA SER A 217 -16.99 -16.18 -37.41
C SER A 217 -18.46 -15.73 -37.24
N ARG A 218 -18.92 -14.79 -38.09
CA ARG A 218 -20.30 -14.25 -38.24
C ARG A 218 -20.75 -13.24 -37.18
#